data_AF-A0A8H4EYY6-F1
#
_entry.id   AF-A0A8H4EYY6-F1
#
_cell.length_a   1.000
_cell.length_b   1.000
_cell.length_c   1.000
_cell.angle_alpha   90.00
_cell.angle_beta   90.00
_cell.angle_gamma   90.00
#
_symmetry.space_group_name_H-M   'P 1'
#
loop_
_entity.id
_entity.type
_entity.pdbx_description
1 polymer ?
#
loop_
_entity_poly.entity_id
_entity_poly.type
_entity_poly.pdbx_seq_one_letter_code
_entity_poly.pdbx_strand_id
1 'polypeptide(L)'
;MKFAKYLESQSVPEWRKAYISYKGLKKKLKQVERFRKYKERKAAIQLDNVFQELEDGNDSYYWPHHNPSISMRPQSIMSRLSSRFSSRHDGDDRPSSRQASFPSSTTTLSVLDQVLFHASASERHFFDALDLELDKISRFYDEKEKESRLKLDALKVQMQFIAEYGRHLVNIGVSICYFFSILKND
;
A
#
# COMPACT_ATOMS: atom_id res chain seq x y z
N MET A 1 15.15 1.13 2.19
CA MET A 1 15.47 0.76 0.79
C MET A 1 15.35 1.94 -0.17
N LYS A 2 16.13 1.97 -1.26
CA LYS A 2 16.15 3.05 -2.28
C LYS A 2 15.13 2.79 -3.43
N PHE A 3 13.94 2.28 -3.11
CA PHE A 3 12.94 1.85 -4.09
C PHE A 3 12.57 2.94 -5.12
N ALA A 4 12.45 4.20 -4.70
CA ALA A 4 12.15 5.30 -5.61
C ALA A 4 13.18 5.43 -6.76
N LYS A 5 14.47 5.23 -6.47
CA LYS A 5 15.53 5.26 -7.48
C LYS A 5 15.50 4.02 -8.36
N TYR A 6 15.27 2.86 -7.76
CA TYR A 6 15.14 1.61 -8.46
C TYR A 6 13.98 1.67 -9.48
N LEU A 7 12.80 2.09 -9.05
CA LEU A 7 11.62 2.24 -9.89
C LEU A 7 11.92 3.15 -11.09
N GLU A 8 12.52 4.32 -10.86
CA GLU A 8 12.87 5.25 -11.95
C GLU A 8 13.89 4.65 -12.93
N SER A 9 14.85 3.88 -12.43
CA SER A 9 15.89 3.26 -13.27
C SER A 9 15.40 2.08 -14.10
N GLN A 10 14.45 1.30 -13.58
CA GLN A 10 13.90 0.11 -14.24
C GLN A 10 12.63 0.41 -15.04
N SER A 11 12.09 1.62 -14.95
CA SER A 11 10.91 2.03 -15.72
C SER A 11 11.25 2.19 -17.19
N VAL A 12 10.36 1.68 -18.05
CA VAL A 12 10.40 1.93 -19.48
C VAL A 12 10.29 3.44 -19.75
N PRO A 13 11.27 4.09 -20.41
CA PRO A 13 11.32 5.54 -20.58
C PRO A 13 10.05 6.17 -21.14
N GLU A 14 9.43 5.49 -22.10
CA GLU A 14 8.22 5.88 -22.81
C GLU A 14 6.98 5.82 -21.90
N TRP A 15 7.01 4.98 -20.87
CA TRP A 15 5.86 4.70 -20.00
C TRP A 15 6.00 5.28 -18.60
N ARG A 16 7.08 6.02 -18.30
CA ARG A 16 7.34 6.57 -16.94
C ARG A 16 6.14 7.29 -16.31
N LYS A 17 5.33 7.98 -17.12
CA LYS A 17 4.14 8.70 -16.64
C LYS A 17 3.02 7.76 -16.16
N ALA A 18 2.94 6.55 -16.71
CA ALA A 18 1.96 5.54 -16.34
C ALA A 18 2.36 4.75 -15.08
N TYR A 19 3.66 4.70 -14.74
CA TYR A 19 4.11 4.09 -13.49
C TYR A 19 3.61 4.85 -12.25
N ILE A 20 3.59 4.15 -11.12
CA ILE A 20 3.21 4.69 -9.82
C ILE A 20 4.12 5.86 -9.39
N SER A 21 3.51 6.97 -8.96
CA SER A 21 4.18 8.15 -8.43
C SER A 21 4.62 7.93 -6.98
N TYR A 22 5.57 7.02 -6.78
CA TYR A 22 6.02 6.59 -5.45
C TYR A 22 6.54 7.77 -4.59
N LYS A 23 7.28 8.71 -5.19
CA LYS A 23 7.77 9.90 -4.48
C LYS A 23 6.62 10.80 -3.99
N GLY A 24 5.58 10.97 -4.81
CA GLY A 24 4.40 11.76 -4.46
C GLY A 24 3.61 11.12 -3.32
N LEU A 25 3.30 9.83 -3.43
CA LEU A 25 2.61 9.06 -2.40
C LEU A 25 3.38 9.04 -1.08
N LYS A 26 4.71 8.85 -1.12
CA LYS A 26 5.55 8.89 0.08
C LYS A 26 5.52 10.24 0.78
N LYS A 27 5.42 11.35 0.03
CA LYS A 27 5.27 12.70 0.64
C LYS A 27 3.92 12.84 1.34
N LYS A 28 2.82 12.41 0.68
CA LYS A 28 1.47 12.40 1.27
C LYS A 28 1.43 11.55 2.54
N LEU A 29 2.02 10.36 2.53
CA LEU A 29 2.10 9.49 3.72
C LEU A 29 2.82 10.16 4.90
N LYS A 30 3.94 10.86 4.64
CA LYS A 30 4.64 11.63 5.69
C LYS A 30 3.79 12.76 6.24
N GLN A 31 2.95 13.38 5.42
CA GLN A 31 2.03 14.44 5.86
C GLN A 31 0.97 13.88 6.81
N VAL A 32 0.41 12.71 6.49
CA VAL A 32 -0.51 11.97 7.38
C VAL A 32 0.15 11.65 8.72
N GLU A 33 1.37 11.10 8.70
CA GLU A 33 2.10 10.77 9.93
C GLU A 33 2.35 12.01 10.82
N ARG A 34 2.73 13.14 10.20
CA ARG A 34 2.91 14.42 10.91
C ARG A 34 1.61 14.92 11.52
N PHE A 35 0.50 14.82 10.78
CA PHE A 35 -0.82 15.24 11.24
C PHE A 35 -1.30 14.39 12.43
N ARG A 36 -1.09 13.07 12.38
CA ARG A 36 -1.38 12.16 13.50
C ARG A 36 -0.58 12.54 14.75
N LYS A 37 0.75 12.70 14.63
CA LYS A 37 1.61 13.13 15.75
C LYS A 37 1.24 14.51 16.30
N TYR A 38 0.76 15.42 15.45
CA TYR A 38 0.27 16.72 15.91
C TYR A 38 -1.01 16.58 16.74
N LYS A 39 -1.98 15.79 16.28
CA LYS A 39 -3.22 15.50 17.04
C LYS A 39 -2.92 14.86 18.40
N GLU A 40 -2.04 13.86 18.43
CA GLU A 40 -1.64 13.17 19.67
C GLU A 40 -1.00 14.14 20.68
N ARG A 41 -0.07 14.99 20.23
CA ARG A 41 0.57 15.99 21.10
C ARG A 41 -0.43 17.03 21.61
N LYS A 42 -1.35 17.47 20.77
CA LYS A 42 -2.39 18.42 21.18
C LYS A 42 -3.31 17.80 22.24
N ALA A 43 -3.70 16.53 22.06
CA ALA A 43 -4.50 15.81 23.04
C ALA A 43 -3.76 15.59 24.37
N ALA A 44 -2.45 15.30 24.32
CA ALA A 44 -1.63 15.15 25.53
C ALA A 44 -1.55 16.45 26.33
N ILE A 45 -1.32 17.60 25.67
CA ILE A 45 -1.31 18.92 26.32
C ILE A 45 -2.69 19.25 26.91
N GLN A 46 -3.77 18.93 26.18
CA GLN A 46 -5.11 19.19 26.67
C GLN A 46 -5.44 18.37 27.92
N LEU A 47 -5.00 17.11 27.99
CA LEU A 47 -5.15 16.30 29.21
C LEU A 47 -4.33 16.88 30.37
N ASP A 48 -3.08 17.28 30.13
CA ASP A 48 -2.20 17.87 31.15
C ASP A 48 -2.85 19.12 31.79
N ASN A 49 -3.40 20.02 30.96
CA ASN A 49 -4.14 21.19 31.43
C ASN A 49 -5.37 20.83 32.28
N VAL A 50 -6.14 19.80 31.89
CA VAL A 50 -7.32 19.34 32.65
C VAL A 50 -6.93 18.74 34.00
N PHE A 51 -5.83 17.98 34.07
CA PHE A 51 -5.33 17.46 35.33
C PHE A 51 -4.88 18.58 36.27
N GLN A 52 -4.23 19.61 35.74
CA GLN A 52 -3.77 20.77 36.51
C GLN A 52 -4.93 21.61 37.07
N GLU A 53 -6.01 21.80 36.29
CA GLU A 53 -7.24 22.48 36.74
C GLU A 53 -7.99 21.73 37.87
N LEU A 54 -7.87 20.40 37.93
CA LEU A 54 -8.47 19.59 39.00
C LEU A 54 -7.62 19.57 40.28
N GLU A 55 -6.30 19.77 40.18
CA GLU A 55 -5.41 19.90 41.34
C GLU A 55 -5.51 21.28 42.02
N ASP A 56 -5.70 22.36 41.25
CA ASP A 56 -5.85 23.73 41.80
C ASP A 56 -7.27 24.03 42.34
N GLY A 57 -8.25 23.15 42.11
CA GLY A 57 -9.66 23.36 42.47
C GLY A 57 -10.14 22.72 43.78
N ASN A 58 -9.27 22.04 44.54
CA ASN A 58 -9.66 21.33 45.77
C ASN A 58 -8.83 21.77 46.98
N ASP A 59 -9.08 22.99 47.46
CA ASP A 59 -8.58 23.49 48.74
C ASP A 59 -9.76 23.79 49.68
N SER A 60 -10.52 22.74 50.03
CA SER A 60 -11.37 22.70 51.23
C SER A 60 -11.90 21.29 51.46
N TYR A 61 -11.10 20.38 52.03
CA TYR A 61 -11.55 19.36 52.99
C TYR A 61 -10.32 18.82 53.75
N TYR A 62 -10.38 18.94 55.08
CA TYR A 62 -9.37 18.63 56.09
C TYR A 62 -8.55 17.34 55.88
N TRP A 63 -7.21 17.46 55.93
CA TRP A 63 -6.32 16.38 56.41
C TRP A 63 -5.33 16.95 57.44
N PRO A 64 -5.30 16.44 58.70
CA PRO A 64 -4.42 16.98 59.74
C PRO A 64 -2.92 16.80 59.45
N HIS A 65 -2.17 17.87 59.68
CA HIS A 65 -0.73 17.96 59.47
C HIS A 65 0.10 17.12 60.46
N HIS A 66 0.97 16.26 59.92
CA HIS A 66 2.22 15.88 60.58
C HIS A 66 3.36 15.97 59.55
N ASN A 67 4.27 16.92 59.75
CA ASN A 67 5.59 16.98 59.12
C ASN A 67 6.60 16.48 60.16
N PRO A 68 7.70 15.80 59.79
CA PRO A 68 8.87 16.61 59.46
C PRO A 68 9.80 16.03 58.36
N SER A 69 10.24 16.98 57.52
CA SER A 69 11.59 17.12 56.97
C SER A 69 12.18 16.00 56.10
N ILE A 70 12.02 16.13 54.78
CA ILE A 70 13.06 15.77 53.79
C ILE A 70 13.10 16.87 52.73
N SER A 71 14.23 17.58 52.65
CA SER A 71 14.61 18.38 51.48
C SER A 71 14.62 17.47 50.25
N MET A 72 13.74 17.69 49.28
CA MET A 72 13.92 17.17 47.91
C MET A 72 13.32 18.13 46.89
N ARG A 73 14.23 18.73 46.13
CA ARG A 73 14.07 19.47 44.88
C ARG A 73 13.16 18.71 43.89
N PRO A 74 12.20 19.35 43.18
CA PRO A 74 11.42 18.67 42.15
C PRO A 74 12.33 18.34 40.96
N GLN A 75 12.60 17.06 40.75
CA GLN A 75 13.16 16.59 39.48
C GLN A 75 12.04 16.46 38.45
N SER A 76 12.25 17.06 37.29
CA SER A 76 11.36 16.98 36.14
C SER A 76 11.15 15.53 35.70
N ILE A 77 9.90 15.17 35.38
CA ILE A 77 9.46 13.82 34.98
C ILE A 77 9.97 13.43 33.56
N MET A 78 10.82 14.24 32.92
CA MET A 78 11.43 13.90 31.61
C MET A 78 12.68 13.03 31.69
N SER A 79 12.89 12.24 32.76
CA SER A 79 14.09 11.39 32.88
C SER A 79 13.86 9.92 33.24
N ARG A 80 12.65 9.36 33.04
CA ARG A 80 12.40 7.91 33.27
C ARG A 80 11.70 7.13 32.16
N LEU A 81 11.96 7.45 30.90
CA LEU A 81 11.69 6.53 29.78
C LEU A 81 12.88 6.48 28.81
N SER A 82 14.05 6.10 29.33
CA SER A 82 15.19 5.71 28.50
C SER A 82 16.00 4.61 29.18
N SER A 83 15.42 3.40 29.27
CA SER A 83 16.18 2.14 29.39
C SER A 83 15.28 0.90 29.41
N ARG A 84 14.63 0.57 28.27
CA ARG A 84 14.28 -0.84 27.98
C ARG A 84 14.54 -1.17 26.52
N PHE A 85 15.81 -1.02 26.13
CA PHE A 85 16.40 -1.81 25.06
C PHE A 85 17.59 -2.55 25.67
N SER A 86 17.35 -3.79 26.08
CA SER A 86 18.37 -4.84 26.20
C SER A 86 17.66 -6.17 26.01
N SER A 87 17.99 -6.78 24.88
CA SER A 87 17.78 -8.19 24.55
C SER A 87 18.04 -9.09 25.75
N ARG A 88 17.15 -10.06 26.00
CA ARG A 88 17.53 -11.39 26.50
C ARG A 88 16.44 -12.42 26.20
N HIS A 89 16.98 -13.57 25.82
CA HIS A 89 16.36 -14.80 25.37
C HIS A 89 15.69 -15.57 26.53
N ASP A 90 14.82 -16.49 26.13
CA ASP A 90 14.26 -17.66 26.85
C ASP A 90 13.29 -17.47 28.01
N GLY A 91 12.21 -18.26 27.94
CA GLY A 91 11.42 -18.67 29.10
C GLY A 91 9.92 -18.73 28.82
N ASP A 92 9.45 -19.96 28.61
CA ASP A 92 8.08 -20.45 28.61
C ASP A 92 7.17 -19.84 29.69
N ASP A 93 5.90 -19.55 29.35
CA ASP A 93 4.71 -19.94 30.14
C ASP A 93 3.41 -19.23 29.69
N ARG A 94 2.44 -20.08 29.36
CA ARG A 94 1.02 -19.85 29.03
C ARG A 94 0.24 -19.40 30.29
N PRO A 95 -0.78 -18.51 30.22
CA PRO A 95 -2.17 -19.00 30.18
C PRO A 95 -3.22 -18.11 29.47
N SER A 96 -4.16 -18.82 28.82
CA SER A 96 -5.62 -18.64 28.85
C SER A 96 -6.32 -17.32 28.43
N SER A 97 -6.89 -17.37 27.22
CA SER A 97 -8.31 -17.15 26.87
C SER A 97 -9.11 -16.13 27.69
N ARG A 98 -9.36 -14.95 27.09
CA ARG A 98 -10.66 -14.26 27.16
C ARG A 98 -10.93 -13.53 25.84
N GLN A 99 -11.65 -14.18 24.94
CA GLN A 99 -12.31 -13.53 23.81
C GLN A 99 -13.54 -12.79 24.35
N ALA A 100 -13.56 -11.47 24.22
CA ALA A 100 -14.77 -10.67 24.42
C ALA A 100 -15.52 -10.62 23.09
N SER A 101 -16.63 -11.35 23.01
CA SER A 101 -17.58 -11.34 21.90
C SER A 101 -18.37 -10.04 21.92
N PHE A 102 -18.24 -9.22 20.87
CA PHE A 102 -19.15 -8.08 20.64
C PHE A 102 -20.25 -8.49 19.65
N PRO A 103 -21.52 -8.12 19.91
CA PRO A 103 -22.67 -8.57 19.13
C PRO A 103 -22.73 -7.86 17.77
N SER A 104 -22.90 -8.67 16.73
CA SER A 104 -23.08 -8.27 15.35
C SER A 104 -24.45 -7.63 15.15
N SER A 105 -24.49 -6.44 14.55
CA SER A 105 -25.70 -5.88 13.94
C SER A 105 -25.33 -5.02 12.73
N THR A 106 -25.56 -5.60 11.55
CA THR A 106 -25.89 -4.97 10.27
C THR A 106 -24.77 -4.32 9.44
N THR A 107 -24.63 -4.84 8.21
CA THR A 107 -23.82 -4.37 7.06
C THR A 107 -22.37 -4.86 7.05
N THR A 108 -22.10 -5.86 6.22
CA THR A 108 -20.74 -6.35 5.86
C THR A 108 -19.99 -5.28 5.06
N LEU A 109 -19.59 -4.21 5.73
CA LEU A 109 -18.54 -3.35 5.22
C LEU A 109 -17.26 -4.18 5.18
N SER A 110 -16.57 -4.16 4.03
CA SER A 110 -15.25 -4.77 3.90
C SER A 110 -14.36 -4.26 5.03
N VAL A 111 -13.41 -5.05 5.54
CA VAL A 111 -12.44 -4.58 6.56
C VAL A 111 -11.83 -3.22 6.16
N LEU A 112 -11.67 -2.98 4.86
CA LEU A 112 -11.24 -1.72 4.29
C LEU A 112 -12.24 -0.57 4.51
N ASP A 113 -13.54 -0.80 4.32
CA ASP A 113 -14.60 0.18 4.58
C ASP A 113 -14.68 0.55 6.06
N GLN A 114 -14.48 -0.43 6.95
CA GLN A 114 -14.44 -0.15 8.39
C GLN A 114 -13.22 0.70 8.76
N VAL A 115 -12.06 0.44 8.14
CA VAL A 115 -10.86 1.28 8.28
C VAL A 115 -11.09 2.69 7.72
N LEU A 116 -11.73 2.81 6.55
CA LEU A 116 -12.05 4.11 5.93
C LEU A 116 -13.07 4.91 6.74
N PHE A 117 -14.01 4.23 7.41
CA PHE A 117 -14.97 4.85 8.30
C PHE A 117 -14.27 5.53 9.48
N HIS A 118 -13.30 4.85 10.10
CA HIS A 118 -12.51 5.38 11.21
C HIS A 118 -11.31 6.25 10.78
N ALA A 119 -11.01 6.30 9.48
CA ALA A 119 -9.91 7.10 8.95
C ALA A 119 -10.15 8.61 9.14
N SER A 120 -9.12 9.30 9.58
CA SER A 120 -9.08 10.76 9.61
C SER A 120 -9.14 11.35 8.20
N ALA A 121 -9.57 12.61 8.07
CA ALA A 121 -9.64 13.29 6.77
C ALA A 121 -8.31 13.24 5.98
N SER A 122 -7.17 13.32 6.68
CA SER A 122 -5.84 13.20 6.06
C SER A 122 -5.56 11.79 5.53
N GLU A 123 -6.04 10.74 6.21
CA GLU A 123 -5.89 9.36 5.77
C GLU A 123 -6.76 9.07 4.56
N ARG A 124 -8.01 9.55 4.55
CA ARG A 124 -8.92 9.43 3.40
C ARG A 124 -8.30 10.04 2.13
N HIS A 125 -7.76 11.26 2.23
CA HIS A 125 -7.05 11.89 1.11
C HIS A 125 -5.81 11.11 0.62
N PHE A 126 -5.17 10.33 1.49
CA PHE A 126 -4.09 9.45 1.06
C PHE A 126 -4.61 8.22 0.32
N PHE A 127 -5.72 7.63 0.77
CA PHE A 127 -6.40 6.55 0.04
C PHE A 127 -6.93 7.01 -1.32
N ASP A 128 -7.58 8.16 -1.40
CA ASP A 128 -8.01 8.76 -2.68
C ASP A 128 -6.82 8.89 -3.66
N ALA A 129 -5.66 9.27 -3.13
CA ALA A 129 -4.44 9.39 -3.93
C ALA A 129 -3.89 8.04 -4.40
N LEU A 130 -4.07 6.98 -3.62
CA LEU A 130 -3.69 5.61 -4.02
C LEU A 130 -4.63 5.10 -5.09
N ASP A 131 -5.93 5.32 -4.95
CA ASP A 131 -6.94 4.89 -5.92
C ASP A 131 -6.71 5.58 -7.26
N LEU A 132 -6.43 6.88 -7.28
CA LEU A 132 -6.07 7.60 -8.51
C LEU A 132 -4.82 7.04 -9.20
N GLU A 133 -3.82 6.64 -8.41
CA GLU A 133 -2.59 6.05 -8.95
C GLU A 133 -2.84 4.64 -9.47
N LEU A 134 -3.69 3.86 -8.81
CA LEU A 134 -4.10 2.53 -9.24
C LEU A 134 -4.90 2.60 -10.55
N ASP A 135 -5.93 3.45 -10.60
CA ASP A 135 -6.75 3.68 -11.78
C ASP A 135 -5.93 4.05 -13.01
N LYS A 136 -4.95 4.93 -12.82
CA LYS A 136 -4.01 5.32 -13.88
C LYS A 136 -3.24 4.12 -14.43
N ILE A 137 -2.74 3.26 -13.54
CA ILE A 137 -1.97 2.07 -13.91
C ILE A 137 -2.89 1.07 -14.61
N SER A 138 -4.06 0.77 -14.04
CA SER A 138 -5.03 -0.15 -14.61
C SER A 138 -5.40 0.24 -16.04
N ARG A 139 -5.81 1.49 -16.26
CA ARG A 139 -6.16 1.99 -17.60
C ARG A 139 -5.02 1.83 -18.61
N PHE A 140 -3.79 2.11 -18.18
CA PHE A 140 -2.62 1.96 -19.05
C PHE A 140 -2.37 0.50 -19.44
N TYR A 141 -2.46 -0.42 -18.49
CA TYR A 141 -2.26 -1.85 -18.77
C TYR A 141 -3.38 -2.44 -19.62
N ASP A 142 -4.64 -2.04 -19.39
CA ASP A 142 -5.77 -2.47 -20.20
C ASP A 142 -5.59 -2.04 -21.66
N GLU A 143 -5.15 -0.79 -21.89
CA GLU A 143 -4.89 -0.28 -23.23
C GLU A 143 -3.70 -1.00 -23.89
N LYS A 144 -2.62 -1.26 -23.13
CA LYS A 144 -1.45 -1.99 -23.65
C LYS A 144 -1.75 -3.45 -23.96
N GLU A 145 -2.59 -4.09 -23.16
CA GLU A 145 -3.05 -5.45 -23.42
C GLU A 145 -3.87 -5.49 -24.72
N LYS A 146 -4.80 -4.55 -24.88
CA LYS A 146 -5.61 -4.43 -26.11
C LYS A 146 -4.73 -4.20 -27.33
N GLU A 147 -3.76 -3.29 -27.26
CA GLU A 147 -2.81 -3.03 -28.34
C GLU A 147 -2.03 -4.30 -28.72
N SER A 148 -1.54 -5.03 -27.73
CA SER A 148 -0.77 -6.25 -27.93
C SER A 148 -1.61 -7.38 -28.52
N ARG A 149 -2.88 -7.48 -28.12
CA ARG A 149 -3.84 -8.45 -28.67
C ARG A 149 -4.10 -8.19 -30.14
N LEU A 150 -4.33 -6.93 -30.53
CA LEU A 150 -4.51 -6.55 -31.94
C LEU A 150 -3.26 -6.86 -32.78
N LYS A 151 -2.06 -6.58 -32.25
CA LYS A 151 -0.80 -6.93 -32.93
C LYS A 151 -0.66 -8.43 -33.12
N LEU A 152 -0.99 -9.22 -32.11
CA LEU A 152 -0.94 -10.68 -32.18
C LEU A 152 -1.90 -11.21 -33.25
N ASP A 153 -3.13 -10.69 -33.31
CA ASP A 153 -4.11 -11.13 -34.29
C ASP A 153 -3.69 -10.77 -35.72
N ALA A 154 -3.13 -9.58 -35.94
CA ALA A 154 -2.55 -9.20 -37.22
C ALA A 154 -1.39 -10.12 -37.63
N LEU A 155 -0.49 -10.45 -36.71
CA LEU A 155 0.64 -11.36 -36.97
C LEU A 155 0.17 -12.78 -37.31
N LYS A 156 -0.88 -13.28 -36.65
CA LYS A 156 -1.48 -14.59 -36.97
C LYS A 156 -2.02 -14.61 -38.40
N VAL A 157 -2.73 -13.56 -38.81
CA VAL A 157 -3.26 -13.43 -40.18
C VAL A 157 -2.12 -13.42 -41.19
N GLN A 158 -1.05 -12.64 -40.94
CA GLN A 158 0.13 -12.63 -41.81
C GLN A 158 0.77 -14.03 -41.93
N MET A 159 0.89 -14.76 -40.83
CA MET A 159 1.43 -16.11 -40.83
C MET A 159 0.54 -17.10 -41.59
N GLN A 160 -0.79 -16.96 -41.49
CA GLN A 160 -1.75 -17.78 -42.25
C GLN A 160 -1.59 -17.58 -43.76
N PHE A 161 -1.49 -16.34 -44.22
CA PHE A 161 -1.23 -16.06 -45.63
C PHE A 161 0.08 -16.69 -46.09
N ILE A 162 1.17 -16.51 -45.36
CA ILE A 162 2.47 -17.11 -45.70
C ILE A 162 2.37 -18.64 -45.81
N ALA A 163 1.68 -19.28 -44.85
CA ALA A 163 1.49 -20.73 -44.87
C ALA A 163 0.64 -21.19 -46.08
N GLU A 164 -0.39 -20.43 -46.44
CA GLU A 164 -1.23 -20.70 -47.60
C GLU A 164 -0.46 -20.55 -48.92
N TYR A 165 0.29 -19.46 -49.09
CA TYR A 165 1.17 -19.26 -50.25
C TYR A 165 2.20 -20.38 -50.37
N GLY A 166 2.80 -20.82 -49.26
CA GLY A 166 3.72 -21.95 -49.23
C GLY A 166 3.08 -23.24 -49.76
N ARG A 167 1.86 -23.58 -49.32
CA ARG A 167 1.11 -24.73 -49.84
C ARG A 167 0.79 -24.59 -51.34
N HIS A 168 0.41 -23.39 -51.79
CA HIS A 168 0.11 -23.14 -53.19
C HIS A 168 1.34 -23.37 -54.08
N LEU A 169 2.51 -22.92 -53.67
CA LEU A 169 3.76 -23.13 -54.42
C LEU A 169 4.14 -24.61 -54.51
N VAL A 170 3.98 -25.37 -53.41
CA VAL A 170 4.21 -26.83 -53.43
C VAL A 170 3.24 -27.52 -54.39
N ASN A 171 1.95 -27.18 -54.36
CA ASN A 171 0.95 -27.75 -55.26
C ASN A 171 1.25 -27.44 -56.73
N ILE A 172 1.66 -26.21 -57.06
CA ILE A 172 2.09 -25.86 -58.43
C ILE A 172 3.28 -26.73 -58.85
N GLY A 173 4.30 -26.84 -57.99
CA GLY A 173 5.49 -27.65 -58.29
C GLY A 173 5.13 -29.12 -58.57
N VAL A 174 4.24 -29.69 -57.75
CA VAL A 174 3.71 -31.04 -57.95
C VAL A 174 2.98 -31.15 -59.29
N SER A 175 2.07 -30.22 -59.61
CA SER A 175 1.35 -30.21 -60.90
C SER A 175 2.28 -30.09 -62.11
N ILE A 176 3.33 -29.27 -62.02
CA ILE A 176 4.35 -29.15 -63.08
C ILE A 176 5.10 -30.49 -63.23
N CYS A 177 5.54 -31.11 -62.14
CA CYS A 177 6.21 -32.41 -62.19
C CYS A 177 5.31 -33.51 -62.80
N TYR A 178 4.02 -33.53 -62.47
CA TYR A 178 3.05 -34.46 -63.07
C TYR A 178 2.89 -34.20 -64.58
N PHE A 179 2.75 -32.94 -65.00
CA PHE A 179 2.62 -32.58 -66.42
C PHE A 179 3.84 -33.02 -67.24
N PHE A 180 5.06 -32.76 -66.75
CA PHE A 180 6.29 -33.23 -67.40
C PHE A 180 6.42 -34.76 -67.40
N SER A 181 5.85 -35.47 -66.42
CA SER A 181 5.87 -36.94 -66.39
C SER A 181 4.93 -37.55 -67.43
N ILE A 182 3.78 -36.92 -67.68
CA ILE A 182 2.83 -37.35 -68.73
C ILE A 182 3.47 -37.13 -70.11
N LEU A 183 4.04 -35.95 -70.36
CA LEU A 183 4.73 -35.61 -71.62
C LEU A 183 5.95 -36.49 -71.98
N LYS A 184 6.49 -37.23 -71.01
CA LYS A 184 7.63 -38.14 -71.23
C LYS A 184 7.24 -39.59 -71.52
N ASN A 185 5.97 -39.93 -71.33
CA ASN A 185 5.45 -41.29 -71.54
C ASN A 185 4.64 -41.45 -72.84
N ASP A 186 4.39 -40.35 -73.57
CA ASP A 186 3.90 -40.34 -74.95
C ASP A 186 5.07 -40.16 -75.94
#